data_AF-R0L164-F1
#
_entry.id   AF-R0L164-F1
#
_cell.length_a   1.000
_cell.length_b   1.000
_cell.length_c   1.000
_cell.angle_alpha   90.00
_cell.angle_beta   90.00
_cell.angle_gamma   90.00
#
_symmetry.space_group_name_H-M   'P 1'
#
loop_
_entity.id
_entity.type
_entity.pdbx_description
1 polymer ?
#
loop_
_entity_poly.entity_id
_entity_poly.type
_entity_poly.pdbx_seq_one_letter_code
_entity_poly.pdbx_strand_id
1 'polypeptide(L)'
;MATCFAYGQTGSGKTHTMGGDFSGKNQDCSKGIYALAARDVFLMLKKPNYKKLELQVYATFFEIYSGKVFDLLNRKTKLRVLEDGKQQVQVVGLQEREVKCVEDVLKLIEIGNSCRTSGQTSANAHSSRSHAVFQIILRRKGKLHGKFSLIDLAGNERGADTSSADRQTRLEGAEINKSLLALKECIRALGRNKPHTPFRASKLTQVLRDSFIGENSRTCMVSLFS
;
A
#
# COMPACT_ATOMS: atom_id res chain seq x y z
N MET A 1 -9.13 2.17 -12.12
CA MET A 1 -8.14 2.14 -11.01
C MET A 1 -7.23 0.93 -11.21
N ALA A 2 -6.03 0.95 -10.66
CA ALA A 2 -5.12 -0.19 -10.69
C ALA A 2 -4.57 -0.47 -9.29
N THR A 3 -4.28 -1.72 -8.97
CA THR A 3 -3.68 -2.10 -7.69
C THR A 3 -2.68 -3.24 -7.85
N CYS A 4 -1.52 -3.12 -7.22
CA CYS A 4 -0.49 -4.16 -7.17
C CYS A 4 -0.20 -4.53 -5.72
N PHE A 5 -0.21 -5.82 -5.41
CA PHE A 5 0.11 -6.36 -4.09
C PHE A 5 1.44 -7.08 -4.09
N ALA A 6 2.27 -6.86 -3.08
CA ALA A 6 3.32 -7.81 -2.68
C ALA A 6 2.83 -8.63 -1.48
N TYR A 7 2.70 -9.93 -1.66
CA TYR A 7 2.22 -10.88 -0.65
C TYR A 7 3.22 -12.02 -0.45
N GLY A 8 3.46 -12.43 0.79
CA GLY A 8 4.45 -13.45 1.13
C GLY A 8 4.87 -13.40 2.60
N GLN A 9 5.64 -14.38 3.04
CA GLN A 9 6.07 -14.48 4.44
C GLN A 9 7.08 -13.39 4.82
N THR A 10 7.22 -13.08 6.11
CA THR A 10 8.31 -12.19 6.55
C THR A 10 9.67 -12.73 6.08
N GLY A 11 10.51 -11.83 5.56
CA GLY A 11 11.80 -12.21 4.97
C GLY A 11 11.74 -12.67 3.50
N SER A 12 10.57 -12.82 2.87
CA SER A 12 10.44 -13.25 1.47
C SER A 12 10.79 -12.17 0.41
N GLY A 13 11.34 -11.02 0.81
CA GLY A 13 11.70 -9.95 -0.12
C GLY A 13 10.59 -8.99 -0.56
N LYS A 14 9.39 -9.00 0.06
CA LYS A 14 8.28 -8.09 -0.33
C LYS A 14 8.69 -6.62 -0.44
N THR A 15 9.29 -6.08 0.61
CA THR A 15 9.70 -4.67 0.65
C THR A 15 10.94 -4.39 -0.17
N HIS A 16 11.80 -5.40 -0.36
CA HIS A 16 12.91 -5.28 -1.31
C HIS A 16 12.35 -5.07 -2.72
N THR A 17 11.36 -5.87 -3.14
CA THR A 17 10.71 -5.73 -4.44
C THR A 17 9.92 -4.41 -4.57
N MET A 18 9.15 -4.04 -3.53
CA MET A 18 8.30 -2.84 -3.61
C MET A 18 9.08 -1.55 -3.43
N GLY A 19 9.91 -1.48 -2.40
CA GLY A 19 10.62 -0.29 -1.95
C GLY A 19 12.04 -0.15 -2.49
N GLY A 20 12.64 -1.20 -3.05
CA GLY A 20 13.98 -1.17 -3.66
C GLY A 20 15.05 -1.94 -2.86
N ASP A 21 16.23 -2.06 -3.46
CA ASP A 21 17.33 -2.90 -2.98
C ASP A 21 17.87 -2.40 -1.63
N PHE A 22 18.19 -3.32 -0.74
CA PHE A 22 18.85 -3.00 0.53
C PHE A 22 20.36 -3.21 0.41
N SER A 23 21.16 -2.17 0.67
CA SER A 23 22.61 -2.24 0.85
C SER A 23 22.96 -1.94 2.31
N GLY A 24 22.96 -2.98 3.13
CA GLY A 24 23.08 -2.84 4.59
C GLY A 24 21.88 -2.10 5.18
N LYS A 25 22.10 -0.91 5.74
CA LYS A 25 21.03 -0.06 6.30
C LYS A 25 20.42 0.90 5.27
N ASN A 26 21.05 1.08 4.12
CA ASN A 26 20.58 1.97 3.08
C ASN A 26 19.63 1.23 2.14
N GLN A 27 18.59 1.91 1.68
CA GLN A 27 17.65 1.38 0.69
C GLN A 27 17.74 2.21 -0.58
N ASP A 28 18.17 1.59 -1.68
CA ASP A 28 18.15 2.18 -3.01
C ASP A 28 16.71 2.15 -3.56
N CYS A 29 15.97 3.20 -3.25
CA CYS A 29 14.56 3.34 -3.60
C CYS A 29 14.34 3.43 -5.13
N SER A 30 15.38 3.73 -5.91
CA SER A 30 15.28 3.88 -7.37
C SER A 30 14.97 2.56 -8.10
N LYS A 31 15.24 1.43 -7.47
CA LYS A 31 15.07 0.10 -8.04
C LYS A 31 13.78 -0.61 -7.62
N GLY A 32 13.00 -0.01 -6.71
CA GLY A 32 11.73 -0.58 -6.25
C GLY A 32 10.58 -0.36 -7.24
N ILE A 33 9.56 -1.21 -7.18
CA ILE A 33 8.33 -1.07 -7.99
C ILE A 33 7.71 0.33 -7.82
N TYR A 34 7.78 0.97 -6.64
CA TYR A 34 7.27 2.33 -6.46
C TYR A 34 7.90 3.33 -7.43
N ALA A 35 9.22 3.36 -7.52
CA ALA A 35 9.96 4.28 -8.38
C ALA A 35 9.84 3.90 -9.85
N LEU A 36 9.93 2.60 -10.17
CA LEU A 36 9.82 2.10 -11.55
C LEU A 36 8.44 2.40 -12.14
N ALA A 37 7.36 2.17 -11.38
CA ALA A 37 6.01 2.51 -11.80
C ALA A 37 5.83 4.03 -11.99
N ALA A 38 6.38 4.85 -11.09
CA ALA A 38 6.34 6.31 -11.23
C ALA A 38 7.08 6.78 -12.50
N ARG A 39 8.26 6.22 -12.77
CA ARG A 39 9.02 6.47 -14.00
C ARG A 39 8.18 6.18 -15.24
N ASP A 40 7.55 5.02 -15.29
CA ASP A 40 6.72 4.62 -16.43
C ASP A 40 5.50 5.54 -16.58
N VAL A 41 4.87 5.97 -15.48
CA VAL A 41 3.79 6.97 -15.51
C VAL A 41 4.28 8.27 -16.15
N PHE A 42 5.41 8.83 -15.70
CA PHE A 42 5.94 10.07 -16.27
C PHE A 42 6.38 9.92 -17.72
N LEU A 43 6.93 8.77 -18.13
CA LEU A 43 7.26 8.47 -19.53
C LEU A 43 5.99 8.40 -20.38
N MET A 44 4.93 7.76 -19.89
CA MET A 44 3.66 7.65 -20.59
C MET A 44 2.98 9.01 -20.77
N LEU A 45 3.02 9.87 -19.75
CA LEU A 45 2.45 11.22 -19.81
C LEU A 45 3.07 12.11 -20.89
N LYS A 46 4.33 11.84 -21.28
CA LYS A 46 5.01 12.56 -22.37
C LYS A 46 4.51 12.16 -23.76
N LYS A 47 3.86 11.00 -23.91
CA LYS A 47 3.36 10.53 -25.22
C LYS A 47 2.22 11.45 -25.73
N PRO A 48 2.13 11.73 -27.04
CA PRO A 48 1.15 12.69 -27.59
C PRO A 48 -0.30 12.44 -27.18
N ASN A 49 -0.71 11.16 -27.11
CA ASN A 49 -2.06 10.75 -26.75
C ASN A 49 -2.45 11.12 -25.30
N TYR A 50 -1.47 11.16 -24.40
CA TYR A 50 -1.69 11.48 -22.98
C TYR A 50 -1.35 12.92 -22.64
N LYS A 51 -0.39 13.54 -23.35
CA LYS A 51 0.00 14.94 -23.15
C LYS A 51 -1.19 15.91 -23.25
N LYS A 52 -2.09 15.68 -24.22
CA LYS A 52 -3.32 16.48 -24.42
C LYS A 52 -4.34 16.39 -23.28
N LEU A 53 -4.20 15.43 -22.36
CA LEU A 53 -5.10 15.29 -21.22
C LEU A 53 -4.77 16.26 -20.09
N GLU A 54 -3.55 16.83 -20.08
CA GLU A 54 -3.07 17.79 -19.06
C GLU A 54 -3.25 17.25 -17.64
N LEU A 55 -2.81 16.00 -17.43
CA LEU A 55 -2.94 15.33 -16.15
C LEU A 55 -1.88 15.83 -15.17
N GLN A 56 -2.33 16.12 -13.95
CA GLN A 56 -1.49 16.41 -12.79
C GLN A 56 -1.26 15.11 -12.01
N VAL A 57 -0.03 14.90 -11.54
CA VAL A 57 0.36 13.70 -10.79
C VAL A 57 0.51 14.06 -9.32
N TYR A 58 -0.13 13.26 -8.47
CA TYR A 58 -0.04 13.35 -7.03
C TYR A 58 0.42 12.01 -6.47
N ALA A 59 1.06 12.04 -5.31
CA ALA A 59 1.42 10.86 -4.57
C ALA A 59 0.95 10.95 -3.11
N THR A 60 0.59 9.80 -2.55
CA THR A 60 0.30 9.63 -1.13
C THR A 60 1.05 8.43 -0.60
N PHE A 61 1.43 8.45 0.68
CA PHE A 61 2.02 7.30 1.33
C PHE A 61 1.49 7.17 2.75
N PHE A 62 0.88 6.03 3.07
CA PHE A 62 0.35 5.76 4.39
C PHE A 62 0.58 4.30 4.79
N GLU A 63 0.49 4.02 6.08
CA GLU A 63 0.53 2.67 6.61
C GLU A 63 -0.76 2.30 7.35
N ILE A 64 -1.06 1.00 7.34
CA ILE A 64 -2.08 0.39 8.18
C ILE A 64 -1.35 -0.45 9.23
N TYR A 65 -1.46 -0.02 10.48
CA TYR A 65 -0.77 -0.62 11.62
C TYR A 65 -1.73 -0.74 12.80
N SER A 66 -1.80 -1.93 13.41
CA SER A 66 -2.69 -2.24 14.54
C SER A 66 -4.15 -1.77 14.31
N GLY A 67 -4.70 -2.09 13.13
CA GLY A 67 -6.07 -1.74 12.75
C GLY A 67 -6.36 -0.25 12.55
N LYS A 68 -5.32 0.61 12.54
CA LYS A 68 -5.41 2.07 12.35
C LYS A 68 -4.65 2.48 11.10
N VAL A 69 -4.98 3.65 10.54
CA VAL A 69 -4.32 4.22 9.35
C VAL A 69 -3.51 5.44 9.76
N PHE A 70 -2.29 5.55 9.25
CA PHE A 70 -1.35 6.63 9.57
C PHE A 70 -0.69 7.20 8.33
N ASP A 71 -0.67 8.53 8.20
CA ASP A 71 -0.03 9.23 7.09
C ASP A 71 1.50 9.26 7.24
N LEU A 72 2.21 8.62 6.32
CA LEU A 72 3.68 8.58 6.35
C LEU A 72 4.31 9.86 5.80
N LEU A 73 3.56 10.68 5.05
CA LEU A 73 4.02 11.98 4.53
C LEU A 73 3.65 13.14 5.46
N ASN A 74 3.01 12.83 6.59
CA ASN A 74 2.58 13.80 7.60
C ASN A 74 2.82 13.28 9.03
N ARG A 75 4.07 12.90 9.34
CA ARG A 75 4.55 12.56 10.69
C ARG A 75 3.69 11.50 11.42
N LYS A 76 3.22 10.47 10.72
CA LYS A 76 2.31 9.43 11.26
C LYS A 76 1.02 9.99 11.86
N THR A 77 0.48 11.06 11.27
CA THR A 77 -0.83 11.56 11.68
C THR A 77 -1.88 10.46 11.49
N LYS A 78 -2.64 10.16 12.55
CA LYS A 78 -3.70 9.15 12.51
C LYS A 78 -4.85 9.63 11.63
N LEU A 79 -5.24 8.80 10.66
CA LEU A 79 -6.29 9.08 9.69
C LEU A 79 -7.58 8.31 10.00
N ARG A 80 -8.70 8.82 9.48
CA ARG A 80 -10.01 8.16 9.56
C ARG A 80 -10.37 7.57 8.20
N VAL A 81 -10.87 6.34 8.19
CA VAL A 81 -11.42 5.70 6.99
C VAL A 81 -12.93 5.76 7.09
N LEU A 82 -13.56 6.54 6.21
CA LEU A 82 -15.00 6.75 6.14
C LEU A 82 -15.52 6.27 4.79
N GLU A 83 -16.83 6.02 4.71
CA GLU A 83 -17.54 5.65 3.49
C GLU A 83 -18.56 6.74 3.21
N ASP A 84 -18.60 7.27 1.98
CA ASP A 84 -19.56 8.29 1.60
C ASP A 84 -20.92 7.71 1.19
N GLY A 85 -21.90 8.57 0.91
CA GLY A 85 -23.24 8.16 0.48
C GLY A 85 -23.28 7.43 -0.87
N LYS A 86 -22.17 7.42 -1.63
CA LYS A 86 -22.00 6.67 -2.88
C LYS A 86 -21.21 5.38 -2.67
N GLN A 87 -21.04 4.97 -1.40
CA GLN A 87 -20.28 3.78 -1.01
C GLN A 87 -18.79 3.82 -1.37
N GLN A 88 -18.23 5.01 -1.64
CA GLN A 88 -16.80 5.16 -1.89
C GLN A 88 -16.05 5.32 -0.58
N VAL A 89 -14.96 4.56 -0.44
CA VAL A 89 -14.14 4.61 0.78
C VAL A 89 -13.12 5.73 0.64
N GLN A 90 -13.11 6.64 1.63
CA GLN A 90 -12.21 7.78 1.68
C GLN A 90 -11.36 7.73 2.94
N VAL A 91 -10.05 7.96 2.77
CA VAL A 91 -9.11 8.15 3.88
C VAL A 91 -9.04 9.65 4.17
N VAL A 92 -9.84 10.10 5.13
CA VAL A 92 -10.01 11.53 5.44
C VAL A 92 -8.77 12.08 6.11
N GLY A 93 -8.26 13.19 5.55
CA GLY A 93 -7.07 13.90 6.02
C GLY A 93 -5.75 13.41 5.44
N LEU A 94 -5.77 12.43 4.53
CA LEU A 94 -4.57 11.96 3.83
C LEU A 94 -3.96 13.07 2.98
N GLN A 95 -2.66 13.33 3.13
CA GLN A 95 -1.95 14.34 2.36
C GLN A 95 -1.62 13.84 0.95
N GLU A 96 -2.19 14.50 -0.06
CA GLU A 96 -1.79 14.35 -1.46
C GLU A 96 -0.70 15.38 -1.80
N ARG A 97 0.50 14.90 -2.15
CA ARG A 97 1.62 15.76 -2.57
C ARG A 97 1.69 15.77 -4.09
N GLU A 98 1.66 16.94 -4.71
CA GLU A 98 1.89 17.07 -6.14
C GLU A 98 3.36 16.71 -6.47
N VAL A 99 3.57 15.94 -7.52
CA VAL A 99 4.89 15.50 -8.00
C VAL A 99 5.01 15.80 -9.49
N LYS A 100 6.16 16.35 -9.91
CA LYS A 100 6.37 16.80 -11.30
C LYS A 100 7.40 15.93 -12.03
N CYS A 101 8.21 15.18 -11.30
CA CYS A 101 9.18 14.26 -11.85
C CYS A 101 9.39 13.03 -10.94
N VAL A 102 10.21 12.08 -11.40
CA VAL A 102 10.52 10.84 -10.67
C VAL A 102 11.29 11.14 -9.39
N GLU A 103 12.16 12.15 -9.42
CA GLU A 103 12.97 12.57 -8.29
C GLU A 103 12.11 13.09 -7.13
N ASP A 104 10.99 13.76 -7.42
CA ASP A 104 10.01 14.16 -6.39
C ASP A 104 9.39 12.93 -5.72
N VAL A 105 9.06 11.91 -6.51
CA VAL A 105 8.50 10.65 -5.98
C VAL A 105 9.50 9.92 -5.11
N LEU A 106 10.78 9.84 -5.52
CA LEU A 106 11.84 9.22 -4.72
C LEU A 106 11.98 9.88 -3.34
N LYS A 107 11.96 11.21 -3.27
CA LYS A 107 11.97 11.95 -1.99
C LYS A 107 10.80 11.58 -1.10
N LEU A 108 9.59 11.42 -1.66
CA LEU A 108 8.42 11.02 -0.88
C LEU A 108 8.52 9.57 -0.37
N ILE A 109 9.10 8.67 -1.16
CA ILE A 109 9.35 7.29 -0.75
C ILE A 109 10.36 7.26 0.40
N GLU A 110 11.45 8.03 0.33
CA GLU A 110 12.45 8.16 1.40
C GLU A 110 11.83 8.70 2.70
N ILE A 111 11.04 9.77 2.60
CA ILE A 111 10.29 10.33 3.74
C ILE A 111 9.37 9.25 4.35
N GLY A 112 8.61 8.55 3.52
CA GLY A 112 7.66 7.57 4.02
C GLY A 112 8.34 6.35 4.64
N ASN A 113 9.43 5.86 4.04
CA ASN A 113 10.21 4.72 4.56
C ASN A 113 10.91 5.05 5.88
N SER A 114 11.44 6.27 6.03
CA SER A 114 12.03 6.73 7.30
C SER A 114 10.99 6.88 8.41
N CYS A 115 9.76 7.24 8.05
CA CYS A 115 8.67 7.30 9.01
C CYS A 115 8.13 5.90 9.34
N ARG A 116 7.99 5.00 8.37
CA ARG A 116 7.25 3.73 8.48
C ARG A 116 7.59 2.93 9.74
N THR A 117 6.56 2.33 10.36
CA THR A 117 6.75 1.46 11.52
C THR A 117 7.49 0.19 11.11
N SER A 118 8.77 0.08 11.48
CA SER A 118 9.54 -1.15 11.40
C SER A 118 9.64 -1.80 12.78
N GLY A 119 9.40 -3.11 12.86
CA GLY A 119 9.67 -3.86 14.07
C GLY A 119 11.16 -4.16 14.16
N GLN A 120 11.79 -3.89 15.30
CA GLN A 120 13.06 -4.50 15.65
C GLN A 120 12.76 -5.92 16.15
N THR A 121 12.96 -6.91 15.29
CA THR A 121 13.09 -8.32 15.70
C THR A 121 14.41 -8.83 15.15
N SER A 122 15.10 -9.63 15.95
CA SER A 122 16.50 -10.08 15.87
C SER A 122 16.97 -10.74 14.57
N ALA A 123 16.15 -10.77 13.51
CA ALA A 123 16.54 -11.33 12.21
C ALA A 123 16.10 -10.49 10.98
N ASN A 124 15.10 -9.59 11.08
CA ASN A 124 14.55 -8.87 9.91
C ASN A 124 14.09 -7.46 10.32
N ALA A 125 14.91 -6.45 10.04
CA ALA A 125 14.78 -5.10 10.63
C ALA A 125 13.92 -4.10 9.85
N HIS A 126 13.42 -4.43 8.66
CA HIS A 126 12.61 -3.51 7.87
C HIS A 126 11.35 -4.20 7.36
N SER A 127 10.18 -3.58 7.60
CA SER A 127 8.86 -3.75 6.94
C SER A 127 7.79 -4.75 7.41
N SER A 128 8.06 -5.71 8.28
CA SER A 128 7.11 -6.83 8.47
C SER A 128 5.83 -6.50 9.24
N ARG A 129 5.76 -5.37 9.95
CA ARG A 129 4.71 -5.15 10.97
C ARG A 129 3.58 -4.20 10.57
N SER A 130 3.66 -3.54 9.42
CA SER A 130 2.61 -2.67 8.90
C SER A 130 2.41 -2.88 7.39
N HIS A 131 1.16 -2.71 6.93
CA HIS A 131 0.87 -2.69 5.50
C HIS A 131 1.13 -1.28 4.96
N ALA A 132 2.06 -1.14 4.04
CA ALA A 132 2.34 0.11 3.36
C ALA A 132 1.49 0.25 2.10
N VAL A 133 0.92 1.43 1.89
CA VAL A 133 0.16 1.77 0.69
C VAL A 133 0.70 3.05 0.10
N PHE A 134 1.40 2.92 -1.02
CA PHE A 134 1.82 4.04 -1.84
C PHE A 134 0.85 4.21 -3.00
N GLN A 135 0.35 5.43 -3.24
CA GLN A 135 -0.58 5.69 -4.34
C GLN A 135 -0.02 6.75 -5.26
N ILE A 136 -0.14 6.50 -6.56
CA ILE A 136 0.06 7.47 -7.63
C ILE A 136 -1.33 7.84 -8.15
N ILE A 137 -1.67 9.12 -8.08
CA ILE A 137 -2.99 9.65 -8.38
C ILE A 137 -2.87 10.62 -9.57
N LEU A 138 -3.66 10.38 -10.60
CA LEU A 138 -3.76 11.27 -11.75
C LEU A 138 -5.04 12.10 -11.61
N ARG A 139 -4.92 13.41 -11.70
CA ARG A 139 -6.05 14.34 -11.69
C ARG A 139 -6.11 15.15 -12.98
N ARG A 140 -7.32 15.44 -13.45
CA ARG A 140 -7.59 16.35 -14.57
C ARG A 140 -8.47 17.48 -14.08
N LYS A 141 -7.98 18.72 -14.08
CA LYS A 141 -8.71 19.89 -13.58
C LYS A 141 -9.29 19.64 -12.18
N GLY A 142 -8.46 19.11 -11.27
CA GLY A 142 -8.83 18.76 -9.90
C GLY A 142 -9.63 17.45 -9.71
N LYS A 143 -10.23 16.89 -10.76
CA LYS A 143 -11.02 15.65 -10.67
C LYS A 143 -10.15 14.41 -10.80
N LEU A 144 -10.45 13.37 -10.02
CA LEU A 144 -9.76 12.08 -10.10
C LEU A 144 -9.93 11.46 -11.50
N HIS A 145 -8.82 11.19 -12.18
CA HIS A 145 -8.79 10.53 -13.48
C HIS A 145 -8.30 9.08 -13.36
N GLY A 146 -7.32 8.83 -12.50
CA GLY A 146 -6.77 7.50 -12.27
C GLY A 146 -6.08 7.41 -10.92
N LYS A 147 -6.02 6.20 -10.38
CA LYS A 147 -5.32 5.88 -9.13
C LYS A 147 -4.65 4.53 -9.29
N PHE A 148 -3.35 4.48 -9.04
CA PHE A 148 -2.58 3.26 -8.97
C PHE A 148 -2.08 3.08 -7.54
N SER A 149 -2.57 2.04 -6.87
CA SER A 149 -2.16 1.70 -5.49
C SER A 149 -1.14 0.56 -5.52
N LEU A 150 0.03 0.80 -4.95
CA LEU A 150 1.13 -0.14 -4.82
C LEU A 150 1.23 -0.50 -3.33
N ILE A 151 1.01 -1.77 -3.02
CA ILE A 151 0.78 -2.23 -1.65
C ILE A 151 1.83 -3.24 -1.26
N ASP A 152 2.56 -2.92 -0.20
CA ASP A 152 3.51 -3.80 0.44
C ASP A 152 2.88 -4.32 1.73
N LEU A 153 2.40 -5.57 1.68
CA LEU A 153 1.70 -6.18 2.81
C LEU A 153 2.70 -6.60 3.90
N ALA A 154 2.24 -6.55 5.15
CA ALA A 154 2.90 -7.20 6.26
C ALA A 154 3.04 -8.72 6.01
N GLY A 155 3.99 -9.36 6.67
CA GLY A 155 4.22 -10.79 6.51
C GLY A 155 3.08 -11.65 7.03
N ASN A 156 2.85 -12.81 6.42
CA ASN A 156 1.81 -13.75 6.83
C ASN A 156 2.33 -14.86 7.77
N GLU A 157 3.34 -14.57 8.60
CA GLU A 157 3.87 -15.51 9.60
C GLU A 157 2.79 -16.09 10.52
N ARG A 158 3.02 -17.32 10.98
CA ARG A 158 2.07 -18.04 11.81
C ARG A 158 2.14 -17.53 13.24
N GLY A 159 1.02 -17.59 13.95
CA GLY A 159 0.99 -17.23 15.38
C GLY A 159 1.97 -18.05 16.24
N ALA A 160 2.30 -19.28 15.83
CA ALA A 160 3.32 -20.11 16.47
C ALA A 160 4.70 -19.42 16.49
N ASP A 161 5.05 -18.69 15.44
CA ASP A 161 6.33 -18.01 15.24
C ASP A 161 6.51 -16.82 16.21
N THR A 162 5.42 -16.36 16.84
CA THR A 162 5.42 -15.24 17.79
C THR A 162 5.01 -15.66 19.22
N SER A 163 4.83 -16.96 19.47
CA SER A 163 4.33 -17.48 20.75
C SER A 163 5.21 -17.13 21.95
N SER A 164 6.54 -17.08 21.76
CA SER A 164 7.53 -16.68 22.76
C SER A 164 7.85 -15.17 22.76
N ALA A 165 7.27 -14.40 21.84
CA ALA A 165 7.50 -12.96 21.75
C ALA A 165 6.77 -12.20 22.86
N ASP A 166 7.14 -10.94 23.09
CA ASP A 166 6.48 -10.08 24.06
C ASP A 166 4.98 -9.83 23.71
N ARG A 167 4.21 -9.32 24.68
CA ARG A 167 2.77 -9.07 24.52
C ARG A 167 2.45 -8.14 23.34
N GLN A 168 3.24 -7.10 23.11
CA GLN A 168 3.02 -6.13 22.04
C GLN A 168 3.24 -6.78 20.68
N THR A 169 4.34 -7.52 20.51
CA THR A 169 4.65 -8.26 19.28
C THR A 169 3.57 -9.31 18.95
N ARG A 170 3.01 -9.99 19.96
CA ARG A 170 1.88 -10.92 19.75
C ARG A 170 0.60 -10.22 19.27
N LEU A 171 0.28 -9.05 19.84
CA LEU A 171 -0.90 -8.27 19.43
C LEU A 171 -0.76 -7.75 17.99
N GLU A 172 0.44 -7.31 17.61
CA GLU A 172 0.77 -6.92 16.24
C GLU A 172 0.59 -8.08 15.26
N GLY A 173 1.18 -9.23 15.57
CA GLY A 173 1.06 -10.45 14.75
C GLY A 173 -0.40 -10.90 14.60
N ALA A 174 -1.20 -10.80 15.65
CA ALA A 174 -2.63 -11.12 15.59
C ALA A 174 -3.40 -10.16 14.66
N GLU A 175 -3.15 -8.86 14.71
CA GLU A 175 -3.81 -7.88 13.85
C GLU A 175 -3.35 -7.99 12.38
N ILE A 176 -2.08 -8.32 12.14
CA ILE A 176 -1.57 -8.63 10.79
C ILE A 176 -2.33 -9.84 10.22
N ASN A 177 -2.38 -10.95 10.97
CA ASN A 177 -3.09 -12.15 10.53
C ASN A 177 -4.58 -11.92 10.30
N LYS A 178 -5.24 -11.15 11.17
CA LYS A 178 -6.65 -10.76 11.00
C LYS A 178 -6.89 -9.97 9.71
N SER A 179 -6.03 -9.00 9.41
CA SER A 179 -6.17 -8.18 8.19
C SER A 179 -5.89 -8.97 6.91
N LEU A 180 -4.90 -9.87 6.92
CA LEU A 180 -4.61 -10.76 5.78
C LEU A 180 -5.69 -11.83 5.57
N LEU A 181 -6.25 -12.37 6.66
CA LEU A 181 -7.40 -13.28 6.58
C LEU A 181 -8.62 -12.57 5.98
N ALA A 182 -8.92 -11.36 6.42
CA ALA A 182 -9.99 -10.55 5.85
C ALA A 182 -9.79 -10.33 4.34
N LEU A 183 -8.55 -10.04 3.90
CA LEU A 183 -8.21 -9.89 2.48
C LEU A 183 -8.46 -11.18 1.70
N LYS A 184 -7.99 -12.33 2.22
CA LYS A 184 -8.22 -13.65 1.61
C LYS A 184 -9.70 -13.96 1.49
N GLU A 185 -10.49 -13.64 2.51
CA GLU A 185 -11.93 -13.84 2.52
C GLU A 185 -12.66 -12.95 1.52
N CYS A 186 -12.21 -11.70 1.33
CA CYS A 186 -12.74 -10.84 0.28
C CYS A 186 -12.46 -11.41 -1.12
N ILE A 187 -11.22 -11.82 -1.40
CA ILE A 187 -10.85 -12.44 -2.68
C ILE A 187 -11.65 -13.71 -2.94
N ARG A 188 -11.81 -14.57 -1.92
CA ARG A 188 -12.59 -15.81 -2.01
C ARG A 188 -14.07 -15.55 -2.26
N ALA A 189 -14.66 -14.55 -1.60
CA ALA A 189 -16.05 -14.17 -1.80
C ALA A 189 -16.29 -13.65 -3.22
N LEU A 190 -15.38 -12.82 -3.75
CA LEU A 190 -15.42 -12.31 -5.13
C LEU A 190 -15.28 -13.44 -6.14
N GLY A 191 -14.30 -14.34 -5.97
CA GLY A 191 -14.11 -15.48 -6.88
C GLY A 191 -15.28 -16.48 -6.89
N ARG A 192 -16.12 -16.47 -5.85
CA ARG A 192 -17.34 -17.29 -5.76
C ARG A 192 -18.62 -16.50 -6.08
N ASN A 193 -18.51 -15.26 -6.54
CA ASN A 193 -19.65 -14.36 -6.80
C ASN A 193 -20.68 -14.32 -5.65
N LYS A 194 -20.19 -14.28 -4.40
CA LYS A 194 -21.08 -14.17 -3.25
C LYS A 194 -21.82 -12.82 -3.27
N PRO A 195 -23.10 -12.78 -2.87
CA PRO A 195 -23.86 -11.52 -2.80
C PRO A 195 -23.25 -10.47 -1.86
N HIS A 196 -22.55 -10.94 -0.81
CA HIS A 196 -21.91 -10.08 0.17
C HIS A 196 -20.41 -10.41 0.28
N THR A 197 -19.58 -9.38 0.06
CA THR A 197 -18.12 -9.43 0.27
C THR A 197 -17.75 -8.64 1.54
N PRO A 198 -17.02 -9.23 2.50
CA PRO A 198 -16.82 -8.66 3.83
C PRO A 198 -15.75 -7.55 3.88
N PHE A 199 -15.84 -6.53 3.03
CA PHE A 199 -14.84 -5.44 2.99
C PHE A 199 -14.67 -4.70 4.31
N ARG A 200 -15.69 -4.71 5.18
CA ARG A 200 -15.63 -4.06 6.51
C ARG A 200 -14.83 -4.84 7.56
N ALA A 201 -14.40 -6.08 7.28
CA ALA A 201 -13.73 -6.95 8.25
C ALA A 201 -12.36 -6.44 8.74
N SER A 202 -11.66 -5.60 7.95
CA SER A 202 -10.44 -4.92 8.38
C SER A 202 -10.29 -3.55 7.71
N LYS A 203 -9.46 -2.66 8.27
CA LYS A 203 -9.16 -1.38 7.61
C LYS A 203 -8.43 -1.55 6.28
N LEU A 204 -7.62 -2.60 6.14
CA LEU A 204 -6.99 -2.97 4.88
C LEU A 204 -8.05 -3.24 3.81
N THR A 205 -9.02 -4.14 4.08
CA THR A 205 -10.06 -4.47 3.10
C THR A 205 -11.04 -3.31 2.84
N GLN A 206 -11.26 -2.42 3.81
CA GLN A 206 -12.04 -1.20 3.59
C GLN A 206 -11.35 -0.29 2.59
N VAL A 207 -10.07 0.04 2.80
CA VAL A 207 -9.28 0.91 1.92
C VAL A 207 -9.18 0.33 0.50
N LEU A 208 -9.14 -1.00 0.38
CA LEU A 208 -8.97 -1.70 -0.89
C LEU A 208 -10.27 -2.02 -1.62
N ARG A 209 -11.43 -1.67 -1.05
CA ARG A 209 -12.73 -2.00 -1.62
C ARG A 209 -12.82 -1.60 -3.10
N ASP A 210 -12.51 -0.35 -3.40
CA ASP A 210 -12.60 0.21 -4.76
C ASP A 210 -11.67 -0.51 -5.75
N SER A 211 -10.56 -1.07 -5.27
CA SER A 211 -9.62 -1.85 -6.08
C SER A 211 -10.22 -3.19 -6.54
N PHE A 212 -11.18 -3.74 -5.80
CA PHE A 212 -11.78 -5.04 -6.10
C PHE A 212 -13.11 -4.96 -6.83
N ILE A 213 -13.96 -3.98 -6.51
CA ILE A 213 -15.32 -3.89 -7.08
C ILE A 213 -15.50 -2.78 -8.13
N GLY A 214 -14.50 -1.93 -8.33
CA GLY A 214 -14.60 -0.86 -9.33
C GLY A 214 -14.72 -1.44 -10.74
N GLU A 215 -15.72 -0.99 -11.50
CA GLU A 215 -16.02 -1.47 -12.87
C GLU A 215 -14.81 -1.43 -13.81
N ASN A 216 -13.95 -0.41 -13.64
CA ASN A 216 -12.71 -0.23 -14.41
C ASN A 216 -11.48 -0.44 -13.52
N SER A 217 -11.52 -1.43 -12.62
CA SER A 217 -10.40 -1.79 -11.76
C SER A 217 -9.60 -2.96 -12.33
N ARG A 218 -8.26 -2.89 -12.20
CA ARG A 218 -7.35 -4.00 -12.48
C ARG A 218 -6.47 -4.25 -11.29
N THR A 219 -6.28 -5.52 -10.96
CA THR A 219 -5.49 -5.94 -9.80
C THR A 219 -4.43 -6.95 -10.21
N CYS A 220 -3.22 -6.76 -9.70
CA CYS A 220 -2.09 -7.67 -9.82
C CYS A 220 -1.63 -8.08 -8.42
N MET A 221 -1.28 -9.35 -8.22
CA MET A 221 -0.68 -9.85 -6.99
C MET A 221 0.64 -10.53 -7.32
N VAL A 222 1.73 -10.00 -6.74
CA VAL A 222 3.06 -10.59 -6.75
C VAL A 222 3.18 -11.43 -5.49
N SER A 223 3.26 -12.75 -5.68
CA SER A 223 3.50 -13.69 -4.58
C SER A 223 5.00 -13.94 -4.45
N LEU A 224 5.53 -13.72 -3.25
CA LEU A 224 6.94 -13.88 -2.94
C LEU A 224 7.17 -15.05 -1.98
N PHE A 225 8.21 -15.82 -2.28
CA PHE A 225 8.59 -17.02 -1.54
C PHE A 225 10.01 -16.81 -0.99
N SER A 226 10.33 -17.51 0.11
CA SER A 226 11.69 -17.55 0.68
C SER A 226 12.51 -18.68 0.09
#